data_AF-A0A7N0TQV7-F1
#
_entry.id   AF-A0A7N0TQV7-F1
#
_cell.length_a   1.000
_cell.length_b   1.000
_cell.length_c   1.000
_cell.angle_alpha   90.00
_cell.angle_beta   90.00
_cell.angle_gamma   90.00
#
_symmetry.space_group_name_H-M   'P 1'
#
loop_
_entity.id
_entity.type
_entity.pdbx_description
1 polymer ?
#
loop_
_entity_poly.entity_id
_entity_poly.type
_entity_poly.pdbx_seq_one_letter_code
_entity_poly.pdbx_strand_id
1 'polypeptide(L)'
;MDGYKERGDREGEDLGLFIVLTTLEKIGEGKVRQNSGDVLFPVDFTCIIFKLFRGEIIQGEVDKKILKQGVFVKCGPVESCYLSHQKLSGYHYVPGENPVFMSDKLAKIDKGVSLRVSWKRRGSSLPLSALTGTS
;
A
#
# COMPACT_ATOMS: atom_id res chain seq x y z
N MET A 1 -37.72 12.89 8.38
CA MET A 1 -36.40 12.68 9.02
C MET A 1 -35.94 11.30 8.62
N ASP A 2 -35.34 11.18 7.44
CA ASP A 2 -34.72 9.93 6.99
C ASP A 2 -33.22 10.06 7.24
N GLY A 3 -32.79 9.39 8.31
CA GLY A 3 -31.40 9.25 8.66
C GLY A 3 -30.67 8.52 7.55
N TYR A 4 -29.83 9.25 6.82
CA TYR A 4 -28.79 8.64 6.00
C TYR A 4 -27.80 7.99 6.96
N LYS A 5 -28.06 6.72 7.25
CA LYS A 5 -27.13 5.82 7.90
C LYS A 5 -26.02 5.58 6.89
N GLU A 6 -25.01 6.43 6.91
CA GLU A 6 -23.67 6.08 6.45
C GLU A 6 -23.19 4.89 7.30
N ARG A 7 -23.63 3.69 6.92
CA ARG A 7 -22.88 2.45 7.14
C ARG A 7 -22.01 2.20 5.91
N GLY A 8 -21.28 3.23 5.48
CA GLY A 8 -19.90 2.99 5.13
C GLY A 8 -19.23 2.84 6.48
N ASP A 9 -18.92 1.60 6.88
CA ASP A 9 -18.21 1.37 8.12
C ASP A 9 -17.06 2.37 8.23
N ARG A 10 -17.13 3.20 9.27
CA ARG A 10 -15.96 3.86 9.84
C ARG A 10 -15.08 2.75 10.39
N GLU A 11 -14.41 2.03 9.49
CA GLU A 11 -13.31 1.13 9.78
C GLU A 11 -12.06 1.64 9.08
N GLY A 12 -11.49 2.68 9.68
CA GLY A 12 -10.06 2.83 9.76
C GLY A 12 -9.50 3.95 8.89
N GLU A 13 -9.05 4.99 9.58
CA GLU A 13 -8.14 6.06 9.15
C GLU A 13 -6.75 5.52 8.70
N ASP A 14 -6.69 4.30 8.16
CA ASP A 14 -5.45 3.53 7.94
C ASP A 14 -5.58 2.46 6.83
N LEU A 15 -6.56 2.59 5.92
CA LEU A 15 -6.69 1.71 4.75
C LEU A 15 -6.00 2.36 3.54
N GLY A 16 -4.89 1.77 3.10
CA GLY A 16 -4.30 2.07 1.78
C GLY A 16 -5.24 1.58 0.69
N LEU A 17 -6.21 2.41 0.32
CA LEU A 17 -7.24 2.12 -0.65
C LEU A 17 -6.90 2.85 -1.95
N PHE A 18 -6.63 2.09 -3.01
CA PHE A 18 -6.49 2.67 -4.34
C PHE A 18 -7.82 2.50 -5.06
N ILE A 19 -8.43 3.62 -5.47
CA ILE A 19 -9.71 3.62 -6.18
C ILE A 19 -9.45 4.14 -7.59
N VAL A 20 -9.83 3.36 -8.58
CA VAL A 20 -9.88 3.78 -9.98
C VAL A 20 -11.33 3.84 -10.40
N LEU A 21 -11.79 5.04 -10.76
CA LEU A 21 -13.12 5.22 -11.35
C LEU A 21 -13.13 4.61 -12.74
N THR A 22 -14.11 3.75 -13.02
CA THR A 22 -14.23 3.13 -14.35
C THR A 22 -15.32 3.80 -15.16
N THR A 23 -16.50 3.98 -14.58
CA THR A 23 -17.69 4.41 -15.30
C THR A 23 -18.55 5.29 -14.42
N LEU A 24 -18.99 6.40 -14.99
CA LEU A 24 -19.98 7.27 -14.39
C LEU A 24 -21.36 6.82 -14.90
N GLU A 25 -22.19 6.27 -14.02
CA GLU A 25 -23.46 5.67 -14.42
C GLU A 25 -24.56 6.72 -14.51
N LYS A 26 -24.70 7.55 -13.46
CA LYS A 26 -25.77 8.54 -13.40
C LYS A 26 -25.37 9.74 -12.57
N ILE A 27 -25.82 10.91 -13.03
CA ILE A 27 -25.82 12.15 -12.26
C ILE A 27 -27.29 12.48 -11.97
N GLY A 28 -27.69 12.45 -10.71
CA GLY A 28 -29.04 12.84 -10.29
C GLY A 28 -29.19 14.36 -10.18
N GLU A 29 -30.40 14.82 -9.90
CA GLU A 29 -30.70 16.25 -9.86
C GLU A 29 -29.98 16.98 -8.72
N GLY A 30 -29.51 18.19 -9.04
CA GLY A 30 -28.77 19.05 -8.12
C GLY A 30 -29.64 19.56 -6.97
N LYS A 31 -29.22 19.31 -5.74
CA LYS A 31 -29.85 19.84 -4.53
C LYS A 31 -29.08 21.03 -4.01
N VAL A 32 -29.75 22.17 -3.85
CA VAL A 32 -29.13 23.37 -3.28
C VAL A 32 -28.95 23.19 -1.78
N ARG A 33 -27.74 23.39 -1.28
CA ARG A 33 -27.46 23.45 0.16
C ARG A 33 -28.03 24.73 0.74
N GLN A 34 -28.94 24.57 1.71
CA GLN A 34 -29.39 25.68 2.52
C GLN A 34 -28.18 26.23 3.31
N ASN A 35 -27.93 27.53 3.15
CA ASN A 35 -26.88 28.36 3.79
C ASN A 35 -25.58 28.60 3.00
N SER A 36 -25.24 27.82 1.97
CA SER A 36 -24.07 28.13 1.11
C SER A 36 -24.44 28.47 -0.33
N GLY A 37 -25.61 28.04 -0.81
CA GLY A 37 -26.01 28.22 -2.21
C GLY A 37 -25.35 27.22 -3.18
N ASP A 38 -24.49 26.32 -2.68
CA ASP A 38 -23.86 25.29 -3.48
C ASP A 38 -24.88 24.24 -3.95
N VAL A 39 -24.69 23.70 -5.14
CA VAL A 39 -25.54 22.65 -5.71
C VAL A 39 -24.82 21.30 -5.63
N LEU A 40 -25.43 20.34 -4.94
CA LEU A 40 -24.92 18.97 -4.82
C LEU A 40 -25.64 18.03 -5.76
N PHE A 41 -24.89 17.32 -6.60
CA PHE A 41 -25.44 16.29 -7.48
C PHE A 41 -25.13 14.92 -6.88
N PRO A 42 -26.12 14.07 -6.58
CA PRO A 42 -25.85 12.68 -6.25
C PRO A 42 -25.34 11.97 -7.50
N VAL A 43 -24.31 11.15 -7.36
CA VAL A 43 -23.64 10.49 -8.47
C VAL A 43 -23.51 9.00 -8.20
N ASP A 44 -23.98 8.20 -9.15
CA ASP A 44 -23.76 6.76 -9.19
C ASP A 44 -22.58 6.48 -10.12
N PHE A 45 -21.59 5.74 -9.62
CA PHE A 45 -20.40 5.39 -10.38
C PHE A 45 -19.91 3.99 -10.00
N THR A 46 -19.30 3.33 -10.98
CA THR A 46 -18.55 2.09 -10.77
C THR A 46 -17.08 2.43 -10.57
N CYS A 47 -16.43 1.70 -9.66
CA CYS A 47 -15.01 1.81 -9.45
C CYS A 47 -14.37 0.45 -9.17
N ILE A 48 -13.09 0.34 -9.53
CA ILE A 48 -12.22 -0.76 -9.12
C ILE A 48 -11.49 -0.30 -7.87
N ILE A 49 -11.60 -1.10 -6.81
CA ILE A 49 -10.99 -0.80 -5.52
C ILE A 49 -9.92 -1.85 -5.25
N PHE A 50 -8.68 -1.41 -5.09
CA PHE A 50 -7.59 -2.23 -4.58
C PHE A 50 -7.43 -1.97 -3.08
N LYS A 51 -7.83 -2.96 -2.28
CA LYS A 51 -7.77 -2.93 -0.82
C LYS A 51 -6.79 -3.97 -0.33
N LEU A 52 -5.72 -3.51 0.32
CA LEU A 52 -4.77 -4.41 0.97
C LEU A 52 -5.29 -4.94 2.30
N PHE A 53 -5.22 -6.24 2.49
CA PHE A 53 -5.62 -6.92 3.72
C PHE A 53 -4.43 -7.24 4.61
N ARG A 54 -4.65 -7.27 5.93
CA ARG A 54 -3.60 -7.67 6.89
C ARG A 54 -3.20 -9.11 6.61
N GLY A 55 -1.89 -9.35 6.48
CA GLY A 55 -1.34 -10.67 6.20
C GLY A 55 -1.29 -11.02 4.72
N GLU A 56 -1.85 -10.19 3.84
CA GLU A 56 -1.71 -10.34 2.40
C GLU A 56 -0.24 -10.32 2.00
N ILE A 57 0.15 -11.21 1.10
CA ILE A 57 1.51 -11.31 0.58
C ILE A 57 1.54 -10.59 -0.75
N ILE A 58 2.29 -9.51 -0.81
CA ILE A 58 2.48 -8.73 -2.03
C ILE A 58 3.86 -9.08 -2.60
N GLN A 59 3.90 -9.37 -3.89
CA GLN A 59 5.15 -9.52 -4.61
C GLN A 59 5.50 -8.20 -5.29
N GLY A 60 6.75 -7.77 -5.16
CA GLY A 60 7.22 -6.54 -5.77
C GLY A 60 8.72 -6.54 -6.02
N GLU A 61 9.18 -5.58 -6.81
CA GLU A 61 10.58 -5.45 -7.21
C GLU A 61 11.28 -4.38 -6.39
N VAL A 62 12.49 -4.64 -5.92
CA VAL A 62 13.29 -3.64 -5.19
C VAL A 62 13.63 -2.47 -6.12
N ASP A 63 13.26 -1.26 -5.68
CA ASP A 63 13.53 -0.04 -6.42
C ASP A 63 15.04 0.26 -6.49
N LYS A 64 15.42 1.17 -7.38
CA LYS A 64 16.82 1.54 -7.63
C LYS A 64 17.53 2.11 -6.41
N LYS A 65 16.78 2.68 -5.45
CA LYS A 65 17.33 3.35 -4.27
C LYS A 65 17.26 2.42 -3.07
N ILE A 66 18.41 1.87 -2.70
CA ILE A 66 18.61 1.10 -1.46
C ILE A 66 19.24 2.03 -0.42
N LEU A 67 18.64 2.11 0.77
CA LEU A 67 19.08 2.98 1.85
C LEU A 67 19.55 2.15 3.04
N LYS A 68 20.42 2.71 3.88
CA LYS A 68 20.89 2.04 5.10
C LYS A 68 19.73 1.64 6.03
N GLN A 69 18.70 2.48 6.12
CA GLN A 69 17.53 2.23 6.95
C GLN A 69 16.55 1.20 6.37
N GLY A 70 16.64 0.85 5.08
CA GLY A 70 15.69 -0.04 4.43
C GLY A 70 15.64 0.09 2.91
N VAL A 71 14.71 -0.64 2.29
CA VAL A 71 14.52 -0.67 0.84
C VAL A 71 13.10 -0.27 0.47
N PHE A 72 12.96 0.32 -0.70
CA PHE A 72 11.68 0.53 -1.34
C PHE A 72 11.40 -0.62 -2.30
N VAL A 73 10.18 -1.14 -2.25
CA VAL A 73 9.72 -2.24 -3.11
C VAL A 73 8.54 -1.70 -3.91
N LYS A 74 8.57 -1.84 -5.23
CA LYS A 74 7.48 -1.46 -6.12
C LYS A 74 6.49 -2.60 -6.21
N CYS A 75 5.26 -2.38 -5.75
CA CYS A 75 4.25 -3.42 -5.53
C CYS A 75 2.93 -3.06 -6.24
N GLY A 76 2.76 -3.40 -7.51
CA GLY A 76 1.48 -3.23 -8.22
C GLY A 76 0.95 -1.77 -8.19
N PRO A 77 -0.36 -1.54 -7.97
CA PRO A 77 -0.96 -0.19 -7.89
C PRO A 77 -0.41 0.67 -6.74
N VAL A 78 0.29 0.05 -5.79
CA VAL A 78 0.98 0.74 -4.70
C VAL A 78 2.31 1.23 -5.23
N GLU A 79 2.43 2.54 -5.46
CA GLU A 79 3.63 3.15 -6.08
C GLU A 79 4.94 2.71 -5.42
N SER A 80 4.96 2.55 -4.08
CA SER A 80 6.13 2.07 -3.35
C SER A 80 5.80 1.63 -1.92
N CYS A 81 6.22 0.42 -1.54
CA CYS A 81 6.18 -0.10 -0.19
C CYS A 81 7.55 0.04 0.48
N TYR A 82 7.62 0.59 1.69
CA TYR A 82 8.87 0.70 2.44
C TYR A 82 9.10 -0.51 3.35
N LEU A 83 10.24 -1.19 3.18
CA LEU A 83 10.69 -2.29 4.02
C LEU A 83 11.88 -1.85 4.87
N SER A 84 11.64 -1.70 6.17
CA SER A 84 12.68 -1.33 7.14
C SER A 84 13.75 -2.42 7.31
N HIS A 85 15.01 -2.01 7.46
CA HIS A 85 16.13 -2.89 7.79
C HIS A 85 15.87 -3.74 9.06
N GLN A 86 15.10 -3.23 10.02
CA GLN A 86 14.69 -4.00 11.22
C GLN A 86 13.92 -5.28 10.89
N LYS A 87 13.26 -5.33 9.71
CA LYS A 87 12.53 -6.52 9.23
C LYS A 87 13.40 -7.44 8.37
N LEU A 88 14.58 -6.99 7.97
CA LEU A 88 15.57 -7.75 7.22
C LEU A 88 16.57 -8.41 8.19
N SER A 89 16.07 -9.16 9.17
CA SER A 89 16.92 -9.85 10.15
C SER A 89 17.82 -10.87 9.44
N GLY A 90 19.12 -10.82 9.70
CA GLY A 90 20.11 -11.68 9.02
C GLY A 90 20.59 -11.14 7.68
N TYR A 91 20.24 -9.89 7.32
CA TYR A 91 20.87 -9.14 6.25
C TYR A 91 21.65 -7.97 6.82
N HIS A 92 22.86 -7.72 6.32
CA HIS A 92 23.65 -6.54 6.64
C HIS A 92 23.72 -5.60 5.43
N TYR A 93 23.69 -4.30 5.71
CA TYR A 93 23.82 -3.27 4.69
C TYR A 93 25.28 -3.14 4.26
N VAL A 94 25.55 -3.26 2.96
CA VAL A 94 26.87 -3.07 2.36
C VAL A 94 26.85 -1.74 1.59
N PRO A 95 27.57 -0.70 2.05
CA PRO A 95 27.73 0.54 1.30
C PRO A 95 28.65 0.35 0.10
N GLY A 96 28.38 1.09 -0.98
CA GLY A 96 29.20 1.09 -2.19
C GLY A 96 28.53 1.90 -3.30
N GLU A 97 29.09 1.82 -4.51
CA GLU A 97 28.47 2.41 -5.70
C GLU A 97 27.07 1.81 -5.97
N ASN A 98 26.91 0.52 -5.68
CA ASN A 98 25.63 -0.19 -5.66
C ASN A 98 25.38 -0.72 -4.25
N PRO A 99 24.66 0.03 -3.39
CA PRO A 99 24.37 -0.39 -2.04
C PRO A 99 23.40 -1.57 -2.02
N VAL A 100 23.67 -2.58 -1.18
CA VAL A 100 22.90 -3.83 -1.14
C VAL A 100 22.71 -4.35 0.28
N PHE A 101 21.71 -5.21 0.47
CA PHE A 101 21.58 -5.99 1.70
C PHE A 101 22.03 -7.42 1.43
N MET A 102 23.00 -7.91 2.19
CA MET A 102 23.57 -9.25 2.01
C MET A 102 23.35 -10.10 3.27
N SER A 103 22.98 -11.36 3.09
CA SER A 103 22.83 -12.31 4.17
C SER A 103 24.04 -13.22 4.28
N ASP A 104 24.29 -13.75 5.48
CA ASP A 104 25.34 -14.74 5.73
C ASP A 104 25.11 -16.04 4.93
N LYS A 105 23.87 -16.29 4.48
CA LYS A 105 23.49 -17.40 3.60
C LYS A 105 23.72 -17.11 2.11
N LEU A 106 24.53 -16.10 1.77
CA LEU A 106 24.82 -15.64 0.40
C LEU A 106 23.60 -15.09 -0.37
N ALA A 107 22.45 -14.90 0.29
CA ALA A 107 21.29 -14.24 -0.32
C ALA A 107 21.53 -12.72 -0.40
N LYS A 108 21.25 -12.12 -1.56
CA LYS A 108 21.45 -10.69 -1.82
C LYS A 108 20.13 -10.02 -2.20
N ILE A 109 19.88 -8.86 -1.60
CA ILE A 109 18.80 -7.95 -1.98
C ILE A 109 19.46 -6.76 -2.68
N ASP A 110 19.30 -6.73 -3.99
CA ASP A 110 19.77 -5.68 -4.88
C ASP A 110 18.57 -5.09 -5.64
N LYS A 111 18.79 -3.98 -6.33
CA LYS A 111 17.87 -3.44 -7.32
C LYS A 111 17.43 -4.55 -8.27
N GLY A 112 16.13 -4.63 -8.52
CA GLY A 112 15.57 -5.61 -9.45
C GLY A 112 15.24 -6.97 -8.84
N VAL A 113 15.62 -7.22 -7.58
CA VAL A 113 15.24 -8.46 -6.90
C VAL A 113 13.75 -8.42 -6.57
N SER A 114 13.06 -9.52 -6.89
CA SER A 114 11.67 -9.71 -6.48
C SER A 114 11.60 -10.17 -5.02
N LEU A 115 10.84 -9.43 -4.21
CA LEU A 115 10.57 -9.75 -2.81
C LEU A 115 9.09 -10.06 -2.60
N ARG A 116 8.82 -10.97 -1.67
CA ARG A 116 7.47 -11.19 -1.13
C ARG A 116 7.38 -10.59 0.27
N VAL A 117 6.50 -9.61 0.42
CA VAL A 117 6.31 -8.85 1.65
C VAL A 117 4.90 -9.06 2.19
N SER A 118 4.76 -9.32 3.48
CA SER A 118 3.45 -9.46 4.13
C SER A 118 2.96 -8.11 4.64
N TRP A 119 1.79 -7.66 4.20
CA TRP A 119 1.21 -6.40 4.63
C TRP A 119 0.81 -6.45 6.12
N LYS A 120 1.25 -5.46 6.89
CA LYS A 120 0.78 -5.23 8.27
C LYS A 120 0.29 -3.80 8.40
N ARG A 121 -0.80 -3.61 9.16
CA ARG A 121 -1.31 -2.28 9.51
C ARG A 121 -0.28 -1.53 10.35
N ARG A 122 -0.18 -0.21 10.15
CA ARG A 122 0.61 0.64 11.04
C ARG A 122 0.01 0.53 12.45
N GLY A 123 0.87 0.40 13.46
CA GLY A 123 0.46 0.22 14.86
C GLY A 123 0.35 -1.22 15.38
N SER A 124 0.67 -2.25 14.58
CA SER A 124 0.76 -3.63 15.10
C SER A 124 2.17 -3.93 15.64
N SER A 125 2.25 -4.24 16.94
CA SER A 125 3.48 -4.51 17.71
C SER A 125 4.17 -5.85 17.41
N LEU A 126 3.82 -6.52 16.32
CA LEU A 126 4.37 -7.85 16.01
C LEU A 126 5.42 -7.79 14.88
N PRO A 127 6.53 -8.54 14.99
CA PRO A 127 7.55 -8.61 13.96
C PRO A 127 6.99 -9.17 12.63
N LEU A 128 7.52 -8.66 11.52
CA LEU A 128 7.05 -8.91 10.15
C LEU A 128 8.12 -9.78 9.50
N SER A 129 7.77 -10.99 9.07
CA SER A 129 8.70 -11.92 8.42
C SER A 129 8.76 -11.65 6.93
N ALA A 130 9.96 -11.37 6.39
CA ALA A 130 10.21 -11.42 4.95
C ALA A 130 10.44 -12.89 4.56
N LEU A 131 9.66 -13.41 3.60
CA LEU A 131 9.91 -14.72 3.01
C LEU A 131 10.62 -14.49 1.67
N THR A 132 11.92 -14.76 1.63
CA THR A 132 12.68 -14.76 0.37
C THR A 132 12.45 -16.10 -0.32
N GLY A 133 11.79 -16.06 -1.49
CA GLY A 133 11.67 -17.21 -2.38
C GLY A 133 12.78 -17.12 -3.43
N THR A 134 13.68 -18.10 -3.44
CA THR A 134 14.64 -18.31 -4.53
C THR A 134 14.01 -19.23 -5.57
N SER A 135 14.00 -18.82 -6.84
CA SER A 135 13.93 -19.72 -7.99
C SER A 135 15.33 -20.10 -8.43
#